data_AF-A0A931JXJ2-F1
#
_entry.id   AF-A0A931JXJ2-F1
#
_cell.length_a   1.000
_cell.length_b   1.000
_cell.length_c   1.000
_cell.angle_alpha   90.00
_cell.angle_beta   90.00
_cell.angle_gamma   90.00
#
_symmetry.space_group_name_H-M   'P 1'
#
loop_
_entity.id
_entity.type
_entity.pdbx_description
1 polymer ?
#
loop_
_entity_poly.entity_id
_entity_poly.type
_entity_poly.pdbx_seq_one_letter_code
_entity_poly.pdbx_strand_id
1 'polypeptide(L)'
;MHKPIIALSLAAFAAAAQAQSLENLYKNSCVVCHAADGHGGGAGATTFNTKELFDESHDRPFFDTIKNGNKEKGMPAFGATLSNAQIWGLVVHIRELQSQALRKDYGSPHPDTQGVYTSQHAKFKLETLVPKGKLDVPWAIDFFPDSAPDSKYKSPATFIVTEREGNVRLGHADGSLSEPLTGTPAVRPVGQGGMLDVTVHPDFPSNGYVYLSFSDPDTPAKKNGMTKIVRGRVDLSDPAHPAWTDQQTIFEAKKEHYLPTAIHFGSRIVFTKPIASGPDQGKRYVFFSIGERGHMEMAQDTSRPNGKIHRLFDDGSLPSDNPFPSGPYPSIWTFGHRNPQALTIDLDGRLWETEHGPRGGDELNLIDARGKKNYGWPTLCYGINYNGSAFDTPWPDVVTDKKAADTAKDLVPPVSRWLPSIATCGMDCMRPGPKGEAFPAWRNDLFAGGLAGQTLQRIRTKDGKLIEREEILQGMGRVRDVQTGPDGSLYLVLNEPDEIVRLVPAE
;
A
#
# COMPACT_ATOMS: atom_id res chain seq x y z
N MET A 1 -2.24 -29.09 50.81
CA MET A 1 -3.23 -28.00 50.71
C MET A 1 -2.85 -27.12 49.52
N HIS A 2 -3.58 -27.22 48.42
CA HIS A 2 -3.41 -26.38 47.23
C HIS A 2 -4.17 -25.06 47.43
N LYS A 3 -3.54 -23.92 47.15
CA LYS A 3 -4.23 -22.65 46.91
C LYS A 3 -3.72 -22.07 45.58
N PRO A 4 -4.59 -21.78 44.59
CA PRO A 4 -4.24 -21.06 43.39
C PRO A 4 -4.49 -19.56 43.60
N ILE A 5 -3.50 -18.70 43.36
CA ILE A 5 -3.72 -17.25 43.20
C ILE A 5 -2.76 -16.76 42.12
N ILE A 6 -3.10 -16.97 40.84
CA ILE A 6 -2.76 -16.05 39.73
C ILE A 6 -3.82 -16.27 38.63
N ALA A 7 -5.04 -15.75 38.85
CA ALA A 7 -6.08 -15.67 37.82
C ALA A 7 -6.81 -14.31 37.88
N LEU A 8 -6.15 -13.27 38.40
CA LEU A 8 -6.72 -11.93 38.58
C LEU A 8 -6.04 -10.83 37.73
N SER A 9 -5.15 -11.17 36.81
CA SER A 9 -4.42 -10.18 35.99
C SER A 9 -4.85 -10.11 34.52
N LEU A 10 -5.60 -11.08 33.97
CA LEU A 10 -6.11 -10.98 32.59
C LEU A 10 -7.49 -10.32 32.50
N ALA A 11 -8.39 -10.59 33.45
CA ALA A 11 -9.72 -9.99 33.47
C ALA A 11 -9.70 -8.48 33.78
N ALA A 12 -8.77 -8.02 34.63
CA ALA A 12 -8.62 -6.61 34.96
C ALA A 12 -8.02 -5.80 33.80
N PHE A 13 -7.09 -6.37 33.03
CA PHE A 13 -6.57 -5.74 31.80
C PHE A 13 -7.61 -5.73 30.68
N ALA A 14 -8.40 -6.79 30.52
CA ALA A 14 -9.51 -6.81 29.56
C ALA A 14 -10.63 -5.82 29.92
N ALA A 15 -10.99 -5.71 31.21
CA ALA A 15 -11.99 -4.76 31.68
C ALA A 15 -11.51 -3.30 31.60
N ALA A 16 -10.22 -3.02 31.87
CA ALA A 16 -9.63 -1.69 31.69
C ALA A 16 -9.50 -1.31 30.20
N ALA A 17 -9.17 -2.26 29.32
CA ALA A 17 -9.15 -2.05 27.87
C ALA A 17 -10.56 -1.84 27.30
N GLN A 18 -11.57 -2.55 27.83
CA GLN A 18 -12.98 -2.31 27.50
C GLN A 18 -13.48 -0.96 28.02
N ALA A 19 -13.02 -0.47 29.16
CA ALA A 19 -13.41 0.85 29.69
C ALA A 19 -12.88 2.04 28.86
N GLN A 20 -12.01 1.82 27.87
CA GLN A 20 -11.30 2.89 27.15
C GLN A 20 -11.32 2.77 25.61
N SER A 21 -12.16 1.88 25.04
CA SER A 21 -12.33 1.83 23.58
C SER A 21 -13.09 3.06 23.07
N LEU A 22 -12.75 3.53 21.87
CA LEU A 22 -13.39 4.67 21.22
C LEU A 22 -14.87 4.40 20.91
N GLU A 23 -15.25 3.13 20.70
CA GLU A 23 -16.65 2.73 20.58
C GLU A 23 -17.42 2.98 21.89
N ASN A 24 -16.85 2.62 23.04
CA ASN A 24 -17.49 2.88 24.33
C ASN A 24 -17.49 4.37 24.66
N LEU A 25 -16.44 5.09 24.27
CA LEU A 25 -16.42 6.55 24.38
C LEU A 25 -17.53 7.20 23.56
N TYR A 26 -17.74 6.75 22.31
CA TYR A 26 -18.84 7.19 21.45
C TYR A 26 -20.21 6.85 22.06
N LYS A 27 -20.39 5.62 22.56
CA LYS A 27 -21.62 5.20 23.26
C LYS A 27 -21.99 6.12 24.42
N ASN A 28 -21.00 6.49 25.23
CA ASN A 28 -21.22 7.30 26.42
C ASN A 28 -21.39 8.80 26.12
N SER A 29 -20.81 9.29 25.02
CA SER A 29 -20.67 10.74 24.78
C SER A 29 -21.54 11.24 23.61
N CYS A 30 -21.82 10.40 22.62
CA CYS A 30 -22.35 10.83 21.32
C CYS A 30 -23.71 10.22 21.00
N VAL A 31 -23.99 8.98 21.44
CA VAL A 31 -25.17 8.21 21.00
C VAL A 31 -26.51 8.85 21.33
N VAL A 32 -26.62 9.57 22.45
CA VAL A 32 -27.87 10.26 22.82
C VAL A 32 -28.33 11.24 21.74
N CYS A 33 -27.39 11.86 21.01
CA CYS A 33 -27.71 12.78 19.92
C CYS A 33 -27.60 12.11 18.55
N HIS A 34 -26.54 11.32 18.34
CA HIS A 34 -26.16 10.82 17.02
C HIS A 34 -26.63 9.39 16.69
N ALA A 35 -27.29 8.71 17.62
CA ALA A 35 -27.58 7.27 17.55
C ALA A 35 -26.31 6.40 17.47
N ALA A 36 -26.47 5.10 17.70
CA ALA A 36 -25.35 4.13 17.70
C ALA A 36 -24.70 3.97 16.32
N ASP A 37 -25.46 4.26 15.26
CA ASP A 37 -25.06 4.08 13.87
C ASP A 37 -24.80 5.42 13.13
N GLY A 38 -24.93 6.56 13.82
CA GLY A 38 -24.63 7.89 13.27
C GLY A 38 -25.78 8.58 12.53
N HIS A 39 -26.98 8.00 12.49
CA HIS A 39 -28.13 8.59 11.78
C HIS A 39 -28.73 9.83 12.46
N GLY A 40 -28.33 10.15 13.70
CA GLY A 40 -28.84 11.34 14.39
C GLY A 40 -30.25 11.16 14.97
N GLY A 41 -30.99 12.27 15.06
CA GLY A 41 -32.37 12.33 15.51
C GLY A 41 -32.55 12.67 17.00
N GLY A 42 -31.54 12.39 17.83
CA GLY A 42 -31.55 12.79 19.23
C GLY A 42 -31.25 14.28 19.38
N ALA A 43 -32.05 14.99 20.20
CA ALA A 43 -31.90 16.43 20.45
C ALA A 43 -31.83 17.31 19.19
N GLY A 44 -32.43 16.87 18.07
CA GLY A 44 -32.41 17.59 16.79
C GLY A 44 -31.11 17.48 16.00
N ALA A 45 -30.19 16.57 16.38
CA ALA A 45 -28.94 16.36 15.65
C ALA A 45 -29.20 15.76 14.26
N THR A 46 -28.53 16.33 13.26
CA THR A 46 -28.55 15.82 11.88
C THR A 46 -27.63 14.62 11.73
N THR A 47 -27.97 13.72 10.80
CA THR A 47 -27.09 12.64 10.38
C THR A 47 -25.75 13.18 9.87
N PHE A 48 -24.66 12.51 10.19
CA PHE A 48 -23.38 12.72 9.51
C PHE A 48 -23.14 11.69 8.41
N ASN A 49 -24.00 10.67 8.25
CA ASN A 49 -23.88 9.61 7.25
C ASN A 49 -24.33 10.10 5.86
N THR A 50 -23.63 11.07 5.29
CA THR A 50 -23.90 11.64 3.96
C THR A 50 -22.66 11.56 3.08
N LYS A 51 -22.84 11.47 1.76
CA LYS A 51 -21.72 11.49 0.81
C LYS A 51 -20.91 12.77 0.89
N GLU A 52 -21.59 13.91 1.07
CA GLU A 52 -20.96 15.22 1.22
C GLU A 52 -20.03 15.30 2.44
N LEU A 53 -20.49 14.76 3.58
CA LEU A 53 -19.69 14.74 4.79
C LEU A 53 -18.67 13.62 4.83
N PHE A 54 -18.70 12.63 3.92
CA PHE A 54 -17.73 11.54 3.82
C PHE A 54 -16.50 11.92 2.97
N ASP A 55 -15.89 13.04 3.33
CA ASP A 55 -14.70 13.59 2.68
C ASP A 55 -13.67 14.05 3.73
N GLU A 56 -12.38 13.82 3.48
CA GLU A 56 -11.29 14.09 4.42
C GLU A 56 -11.17 15.57 4.83
N SER A 57 -11.70 16.51 4.04
CA SER A 57 -11.79 17.93 4.39
C SER A 57 -12.66 18.20 5.62
N HIS A 58 -13.57 17.28 5.95
CA HIS A 58 -14.46 17.37 7.13
C HIS A 58 -13.87 16.75 8.40
N ASP A 59 -12.71 16.09 8.34
CA ASP A 59 -12.09 15.47 9.52
C ASP A 59 -11.76 16.50 10.60
N ARG A 60 -11.14 17.62 10.20
CA ARG A 60 -10.78 18.69 11.12
C ARG A 60 -12.01 19.43 11.65
N PRO A 61 -13.00 19.82 10.81
CA PRO A 61 -14.28 20.33 11.29
C PRO A 61 -14.98 19.41 12.30
N PHE A 62 -14.98 18.09 12.11
CA PHE A 62 -15.51 17.16 13.11
C PHE A 62 -14.72 17.21 14.41
N PHE A 63 -13.39 17.16 14.34
CA PHE A 63 -12.51 17.28 15.50
C PHE A 63 -12.79 18.57 16.29
N ASP A 64 -12.80 19.73 15.62
CA ASP A 64 -13.00 21.03 16.26
C ASP A 64 -14.40 21.16 16.85
N THR A 65 -15.42 20.60 16.18
CA THR A 65 -16.81 20.59 16.68
C THR A 65 -16.95 19.72 17.92
N ILE A 66 -16.32 18.54 17.98
CA ILE A 66 -16.31 17.70 19.18
C ILE A 66 -15.54 18.39 20.32
N LYS A 67 -14.38 18.97 20.01
CA LYS A 67 -13.54 19.65 21.00
C LYS A 67 -14.24 20.86 21.62
N ASN A 68 -14.81 21.73 20.80
CA ASN A 68 -15.33 23.03 21.22
C ASN A 68 -16.85 23.05 21.46
N GLY A 69 -17.56 21.99 21.06
CA GLY A 69 -19.01 21.95 21.06
C GLY A 69 -19.64 22.85 19.99
N ASN A 70 -20.97 22.86 19.93
CA ASN A 70 -21.74 23.76 19.08
C ASN A 70 -22.91 24.33 19.90
N LYS A 71 -22.75 25.56 20.39
CA LYS A 71 -23.74 26.23 21.26
C LYS A 71 -25.08 26.44 20.56
N GLU A 72 -25.06 26.79 19.28
CA GLU A 72 -26.28 27.04 18.50
C GLU A 72 -27.11 25.76 18.32
N LYS A 73 -26.44 24.62 18.20
CA LYS A 73 -27.07 23.29 18.07
C LYS A 73 -27.18 22.54 19.41
N GLY A 74 -26.88 23.18 20.53
CA GLY A 74 -26.94 22.56 21.86
C GLY A 74 -25.93 21.43 22.11
N MET A 75 -24.90 21.29 21.27
CA MET A 75 -23.87 20.25 21.42
C MET A 75 -22.83 20.68 22.48
N PRO A 76 -22.61 19.90 23.54
CA PRO A 76 -21.61 20.21 24.57
C PRO A 76 -20.17 20.11 24.01
N ALA A 77 -19.26 20.82 24.66
CA ALA A 77 -17.83 20.75 24.35
C ALA A 77 -17.16 19.62 25.14
N PHE A 78 -16.31 18.84 24.47
CA PHE A 78 -15.60 17.70 25.09
C PHE A 78 -14.10 17.94 25.32
N GLY A 79 -13.55 19.07 24.87
CA GLY A 79 -12.12 19.38 24.97
C GLY A 79 -11.57 19.53 26.39
N ALA A 80 -12.43 19.68 27.40
CA ALA A 80 -12.03 19.71 28.81
C ALA A 80 -11.98 18.31 29.46
N THR A 81 -12.61 17.30 28.85
CA THR A 81 -12.76 15.95 29.41
C THR A 81 -12.05 14.88 28.60
N LEU A 82 -11.85 15.10 27.30
CA LEU A 82 -11.19 14.16 26.39
C LEU A 82 -9.87 14.73 25.87
N SER A 83 -8.86 13.87 25.74
CA SER A 83 -7.62 14.25 25.07
C SER A 83 -7.84 14.46 23.57
N ASN A 84 -6.94 15.19 22.93
CA ASN A 84 -6.99 15.37 21.47
C ASN A 84 -6.89 14.03 20.73
N ALA A 85 -6.05 13.09 21.21
CA ALA A 85 -5.99 11.75 20.64
C ALA A 85 -7.34 11.00 20.74
N GLN A 86 -8.05 11.14 21.86
CA GLN A 86 -9.39 10.55 22.02
C GLN A 86 -10.43 11.20 21.10
N ILE A 87 -10.40 12.53 20.95
CA ILE A 87 -11.30 13.25 20.04
C ILE A 87 -11.02 12.86 18.58
N TRP A 88 -9.76 12.78 18.18
CA TRP A 88 -9.39 12.28 16.86
C TRP A 88 -9.84 10.83 16.65
N GLY A 89 -9.69 9.99 17.67
CA GLY A 89 -10.21 8.63 17.64
C GLY A 89 -11.73 8.56 17.41
N LEU A 90 -12.51 9.50 17.95
CA LEU A 90 -13.93 9.62 17.65
C LEU A 90 -14.18 10.02 16.19
N VAL A 91 -13.35 10.87 15.59
CA VAL A 91 -13.43 11.18 14.15
C VAL A 91 -13.20 9.92 13.32
N VAL A 92 -12.18 9.13 13.65
CA VAL A 92 -11.93 7.83 12.98
C VAL A 92 -13.14 6.90 13.12
N HIS A 93 -13.75 6.82 14.31
CA HIS A 93 -14.95 6.00 14.51
C HIS A 93 -16.16 6.52 13.71
N ILE A 94 -16.37 7.84 13.64
CA ILE A 94 -17.41 8.45 12.79
C ILE A 94 -17.20 8.05 11.32
N ARG A 95 -15.96 8.03 10.83
CA ARG A 95 -15.64 7.58 9.46
C ARG A 95 -15.98 6.11 9.23
N GLU A 96 -15.75 5.25 10.22
CA GLU A 96 -16.18 3.84 10.16
C GLU A 96 -17.70 3.72 10.05
N LEU A 97 -18.46 4.49 10.85
CA LEU A 97 -19.93 4.52 10.78
C LEU A 97 -20.43 5.03 9.42
N GLN A 98 -19.87 6.14 8.93
CA GLN A 98 -20.19 6.69 7.62
C GLN A 98 -19.93 5.66 6.52
N SER A 99 -18.76 5.00 6.52
CA SER A 99 -18.44 3.98 5.53
C SER A 99 -19.43 2.82 5.53
N GLN A 100 -19.86 2.35 6.70
CA GLN A 100 -20.84 1.27 6.82
C GLN A 100 -22.22 1.70 6.33
N ALA A 101 -22.68 2.88 6.75
CA ALA A 101 -23.98 3.42 6.35
C ALA A 101 -24.05 3.69 4.84
N LEU A 102 -23.04 4.35 4.27
CA LEU A 102 -23.00 4.63 2.84
C LEU A 102 -22.92 3.35 2.00
N ARG A 103 -22.18 2.32 2.45
CA ARG A 103 -22.18 1.02 1.77
C ARG A 103 -23.57 0.39 1.76
N LYS A 104 -24.30 0.47 2.88
CA LYS A 104 -25.66 -0.05 3.00
C LYS A 104 -26.64 0.69 2.10
N ASP A 105 -26.53 2.01 2.03
CA ASP A 105 -27.50 2.87 1.32
C ASP A 105 -27.26 2.92 -0.19
N TYR A 106 -25.99 2.90 -0.63
CA TYR A 106 -25.61 3.08 -2.03
C TYR A 106 -25.05 1.82 -2.70
N GLY A 107 -24.79 0.76 -1.93
CA GLY A 107 -24.22 -0.49 -2.43
C GLY A 107 -22.76 -0.36 -2.85
N SER A 108 -22.33 -1.30 -3.70
CA SER A 108 -20.99 -1.37 -4.27
C SER A 108 -21.03 -1.20 -5.78
N PRO A 109 -19.92 -0.79 -6.43
CA PRO A 109 -19.78 -0.96 -7.87
C PRO A 109 -20.08 -2.40 -8.25
N HIS A 110 -21.03 -2.59 -9.16
CA HIS A 110 -21.48 -3.89 -9.63
C HIS A 110 -21.73 -3.80 -11.14
N PRO A 111 -21.59 -4.91 -11.86
CA PRO A 111 -21.87 -4.92 -13.28
C PRO A 111 -23.37 -4.90 -13.53
N ASP A 112 -23.78 -4.42 -14.71
CA ASP A 112 -25.12 -4.60 -15.22
C ASP A 112 -25.41 -6.08 -15.60
N THR A 113 -26.58 -6.34 -16.18
CA THR A 113 -27.00 -7.68 -16.60
C THR A 113 -26.15 -8.27 -17.74
N GLN A 114 -25.32 -7.46 -18.40
CA GLN A 114 -24.39 -7.86 -19.46
C GLN A 114 -22.95 -8.01 -18.95
N GLY A 115 -22.72 -7.86 -17.65
CA GLY A 115 -21.40 -7.94 -17.04
C GLY A 115 -20.59 -6.65 -17.15
N VAL A 116 -21.20 -5.52 -17.54
CA VAL A 116 -20.49 -4.24 -17.74
C VAL A 116 -20.50 -3.41 -16.46
N TYR A 117 -19.31 -3.07 -15.98
CA TYR A 117 -19.10 -2.08 -14.94
C TYR A 117 -19.07 -0.67 -15.56
N THR A 118 -19.72 0.29 -14.90
CA THR A 118 -19.70 1.70 -15.29
C THR A 118 -19.00 2.51 -14.21
N SER A 119 -17.87 3.12 -14.55
CA SER A 119 -17.20 4.15 -13.74
C SER A 119 -17.53 5.54 -14.28
N GLN A 120 -17.07 6.58 -13.60
CA GLN A 120 -17.24 7.98 -14.02
C GLN A 120 -16.61 8.28 -15.39
N HIS A 121 -15.53 7.58 -15.77
CA HIS A 121 -14.76 7.92 -16.98
C HIS A 121 -14.61 6.77 -18.00
N ALA A 122 -15.05 5.56 -17.66
CA ALA A 122 -15.02 4.42 -18.58
C ALA A 122 -16.01 3.32 -18.20
N LYS A 123 -16.37 2.51 -19.19
CA LYS A 123 -17.07 1.24 -19.00
C LYS A 123 -16.13 0.08 -19.31
N PHE A 124 -16.27 -1.02 -18.57
CA PHE A 124 -15.39 -2.16 -18.73
C PHE A 124 -16.07 -3.48 -18.33
N LYS A 125 -15.52 -4.59 -18.83
CA LYS A 125 -15.80 -5.95 -18.35
C LYS A 125 -14.56 -6.51 -17.68
N LEU A 126 -14.76 -7.54 -16.85
CA LEU A 126 -13.68 -8.33 -16.30
C LEU A 126 -13.52 -9.62 -17.09
N GLU A 127 -12.28 -9.92 -17.46
CA GLU A 127 -11.89 -11.20 -18.05
C GLU A 127 -10.91 -11.90 -17.12
N THR A 128 -11.19 -13.16 -16.77
CA THR A 128 -10.26 -13.99 -16.01
C THR A 128 -9.14 -14.47 -16.95
N LEU A 129 -7.91 -14.07 -16.65
CA LEU A 129 -6.71 -14.56 -17.34
C LEU A 129 -6.25 -15.87 -16.70
N VAL A 130 -6.03 -15.88 -15.38
CA VAL A 130 -5.64 -17.07 -14.64
C VAL A 130 -6.73 -17.40 -13.62
N PRO A 131 -7.43 -18.55 -13.77
CA PRO A 131 -8.53 -18.91 -12.88
C PRO A 131 -8.04 -19.47 -11.55
N LYS A 132 -8.93 -19.48 -10.55
CA LYS A 132 -8.64 -20.01 -9.21
C LYS A 132 -8.16 -21.45 -9.22
N GLY A 133 -7.28 -21.76 -8.28
CA GLY A 133 -6.68 -23.09 -8.12
C GLY A 133 -5.51 -23.35 -9.08
N LYS A 134 -5.04 -22.32 -9.80
CA LYS A 134 -3.83 -22.37 -10.62
C LYS A 134 -2.62 -21.69 -9.96
N LEU A 135 -2.88 -20.79 -9.03
CA LEU A 135 -1.88 -20.05 -8.26
C LEU A 135 -2.07 -20.30 -6.77
N ASP A 136 -1.00 -20.15 -5.99
CA ASP A 136 -0.93 -20.29 -4.54
C ASP A 136 -0.50 -18.96 -3.91
N VAL A 137 -1.46 -18.16 -3.43
CA VAL A 137 -1.26 -16.82 -2.87
C VAL A 137 -0.37 -15.92 -3.76
N PRO A 138 -0.79 -15.62 -5.00
CA PRO A 138 -0.03 -14.78 -5.91
C PRO A 138 0.20 -13.38 -5.31
N TRP A 139 1.39 -12.80 -5.54
CA TRP A 139 1.82 -11.56 -4.91
C TRP A 139 2.05 -10.40 -5.88
N ALA A 140 2.84 -10.59 -6.94
CA ALA A 140 3.04 -9.58 -7.97
C ALA A 140 3.03 -10.19 -9.37
N ILE A 141 2.67 -9.35 -10.35
CA ILE A 141 2.75 -9.65 -11.78
C ILE A 141 3.52 -8.55 -12.50
N ASP A 142 4.36 -8.92 -13.46
CA ASP A 142 4.89 -7.96 -14.42
C ASP A 142 4.99 -8.58 -15.82
N PHE A 143 5.06 -7.73 -16.84
CA PHE A 143 4.95 -8.14 -18.23
C PHE A 143 6.30 -8.08 -18.94
N PHE A 144 6.56 -9.09 -19.77
CA PHE A 144 7.70 -9.01 -20.68
C PHE A 144 7.37 -8.05 -21.82
N PRO A 145 8.31 -7.18 -22.22
CA PRO A 145 8.09 -6.30 -23.37
C PRO A 145 8.01 -7.10 -24.67
N ASP A 146 7.18 -6.60 -25.61
CA ASP A 146 7.17 -7.12 -26.98
C ASP A 146 8.59 -7.01 -27.57
N SER A 147 9.09 -8.12 -28.11
CA SER A 147 10.47 -8.21 -28.58
C SER A 147 10.60 -7.67 -30.00
N ALA A 148 11.42 -6.63 -30.20
CA ALA A 148 11.85 -6.21 -31.53
C ALA A 148 12.63 -7.34 -32.24
N PRO A 149 12.69 -7.36 -33.59
CA PRO A 149 13.39 -8.39 -34.34
C PRO A 149 14.85 -8.58 -33.91
N ASP A 150 15.52 -7.50 -33.52
CA ASP A 150 16.92 -7.41 -33.10
C ASP A 150 17.15 -7.55 -31.58
N SER A 151 16.10 -7.78 -30.78
CA SER A 151 16.24 -8.01 -29.34
C SER A 151 17.18 -9.18 -29.05
N LYS A 152 18.16 -8.95 -28.17
CA LYS A 152 19.09 -9.98 -27.69
C LYS A 152 18.38 -11.00 -26.78
N TYR A 153 17.44 -10.52 -25.97
CA TYR A 153 16.59 -11.34 -25.12
C TYR A 153 15.15 -11.24 -25.61
N LYS A 154 14.50 -12.39 -25.76
CA LYS A 154 13.11 -12.50 -26.20
C LYS A 154 12.39 -13.41 -25.22
N SER A 155 11.18 -13.01 -24.81
CA SER A 155 10.35 -13.86 -23.97
C SER A 155 9.23 -14.51 -24.78
N PRO A 156 9.09 -15.84 -24.77
CA PRO A 156 7.90 -16.51 -25.26
C PRO A 156 6.74 -16.43 -24.26
N ALA A 157 7.00 -16.00 -23.01
CA ALA A 157 6.00 -15.72 -22.00
C ALA A 157 5.51 -14.27 -22.12
N THR A 158 4.25 -14.05 -21.77
CA THR A 158 3.61 -12.73 -21.75
C THR A 158 3.87 -12.02 -20.43
N PHE A 159 3.83 -12.75 -19.31
CA PHE A 159 4.02 -12.21 -17.98
C PHE A 159 4.81 -13.15 -17.08
N ILE A 160 5.26 -12.62 -15.95
CA ILE A 160 5.88 -13.35 -14.85
C ILE A 160 5.10 -13.03 -13.58
N VAL A 161 4.90 -14.04 -12.74
CA VAL A 161 4.13 -13.92 -11.50
C VAL A 161 4.89 -14.56 -10.34
N THR A 162 4.82 -13.93 -9.16
CA THR A 162 5.32 -14.48 -7.90
C THR A 162 4.18 -15.03 -7.06
N GLU A 163 4.46 -16.11 -6.34
CA GLU A 163 3.58 -16.73 -5.35
C GLU A 163 4.24 -16.60 -3.99
N ARG A 164 3.51 -16.09 -2.98
CA ARG A 164 4.10 -15.77 -1.67
C ARG A 164 4.81 -16.99 -1.04
N GLU A 165 4.34 -18.19 -1.35
CA GLU A 165 4.93 -19.44 -0.83
C GLU A 165 6.33 -19.76 -1.39
N GLY A 166 6.80 -19.04 -2.42
CA GLY A 166 8.20 -19.07 -2.87
C GLY A 166 8.39 -19.27 -4.36
N ASN A 167 7.34 -19.61 -5.09
CA ASN A 167 7.44 -19.88 -6.52
C ASN A 167 7.48 -18.56 -7.32
N VAL A 168 8.12 -18.67 -8.47
CA VAL A 168 8.02 -17.69 -9.56
C VAL A 168 7.61 -18.49 -10.80
N ARG A 169 6.67 -17.99 -11.60
CA ARG A 169 6.14 -18.72 -12.77
C ARG A 169 6.04 -17.81 -13.97
N LEU A 170 6.23 -18.37 -15.16
CA LEU A 170 5.95 -17.68 -16.41
C LEU A 170 4.50 -17.93 -16.80
N GLY A 171 3.87 -16.93 -17.39
CA GLY A 171 2.51 -17.02 -17.90
C GLY A 171 2.36 -16.54 -19.33
N HIS A 172 1.40 -17.11 -20.04
CA HIS A 172 1.16 -16.86 -21.45
C HIS A 172 -0.18 -16.15 -21.69
N ALA A 173 -0.39 -15.65 -22.91
CA ALA A 173 -1.57 -14.87 -23.28
C ALA A 173 -2.91 -15.63 -23.11
N ASP A 174 -2.87 -16.96 -23.10
CA ASP A 174 -4.04 -17.82 -22.86
C ASP A 174 -4.27 -18.14 -21.37
N GLY A 175 -3.43 -17.60 -20.47
CA GLY A 175 -3.50 -17.84 -19.03
C GLY A 175 -2.81 -19.12 -18.57
N SER A 176 -2.19 -19.89 -19.47
CA SER A 176 -1.37 -21.05 -19.07
C SER A 176 -0.10 -20.59 -18.34
N LEU A 177 0.37 -21.43 -17.41
CA LEU A 177 1.52 -21.17 -16.56
C LEU A 177 2.56 -22.28 -16.72
N SER A 178 3.85 -21.90 -16.67
CA SER A 178 4.97 -22.85 -16.60
C SER A 178 5.00 -23.62 -15.28
N GLU A 179 5.86 -24.63 -15.16
CA GLU A 179 6.30 -25.09 -13.84
C GLU A 179 7.03 -23.95 -13.09
N PRO A 180 7.10 -23.99 -11.74
CA PRO A 180 7.88 -23.03 -10.97
C PRO A 180 9.33 -22.95 -11.46
N LEU A 181 9.85 -21.72 -11.57
CA LEU A 181 11.25 -21.49 -11.88
C LEU A 181 12.13 -22.21 -10.87
N THR A 182 13.07 -23.01 -11.36
CA THR A 182 14.11 -23.59 -10.52
C THR A 182 15.21 -22.56 -10.22
N GLY A 183 15.94 -22.74 -9.12
CA GLY A 183 17.09 -21.90 -8.77
C GLY A 183 16.76 -20.50 -8.22
N THR A 184 15.48 -20.20 -7.96
CA THR A 184 15.06 -18.97 -7.29
C THR A 184 15.58 -18.92 -5.84
N PRO A 185 15.72 -17.71 -5.24
CA PRO A 185 16.09 -17.58 -3.83
C PRO A 185 15.16 -18.32 -2.89
N ALA A 186 15.72 -18.92 -1.83
CA ALA A 186 14.93 -19.40 -0.72
C ALA A 186 14.27 -18.23 0.02
N VAL A 187 13.01 -18.40 0.42
CA VAL A 187 12.23 -17.37 1.11
C VAL A 187 11.75 -17.84 2.48
N ARG A 188 11.26 -16.91 3.29
CA ARG A 188 10.55 -17.20 4.53
C ARG A 188 9.05 -16.89 4.36
N PRO A 189 8.21 -17.87 3.97
CA PRO A 189 6.79 -17.66 3.65
C PRO A 189 5.93 -17.67 4.92
N VAL A 190 6.19 -16.74 5.85
CA VAL A 190 5.46 -16.65 7.13
C VAL A 190 4.82 -15.28 7.26
N GLY A 191 3.53 -15.26 7.61
CA GLY A 191 2.75 -14.03 7.74
C GLY A 191 2.68 -13.28 6.41
N GLN A 192 3.25 -12.08 6.36
CA GLN A 192 3.33 -11.26 5.16
C GLN A 192 4.62 -11.50 4.34
N GLY A 193 5.55 -12.32 4.84
CA GLY A 193 6.78 -12.68 4.13
C GLY A 193 6.56 -13.79 3.10
N GLY A 194 7.47 -13.87 2.13
CA GLY A 194 7.44 -14.82 1.03
C GLY A 194 8.37 -14.42 -0.13
N MET A 195 8.12 -15.01 -1.30
CA MET A 195 8.51 -14.37 -2.57
C MET A 195 7.52 -13.24 -2.84
N LEU A 196 8.01 -12.02 -2.96
CA LEU A 196 7.18 -10.81 -2.96
C LEU A 196 7.16 -10.22 -4.37
N ASP A 197 7.86 -9.12 -4.62
CA ASP A 197 7.74 -8.41 -5.88
C ASP A 197 8.54 -9.08 -7.00
N VAL A 198 8.05 -8.93 -8.23
CA VAL A 198 8.80 -9.22 -9.46
C VAL A 198 8.69 -8.03 -10.40
N THR A 199 9.81 -7.64 -11.00
CA THR A 199 9.83 -6.55 -11.98
C THR A 199 10.77 -6.90 -13.12
N VAL A 200 10.26 -6.85 -14.34
CA VAL A 200 11.04 -6.99 -15.57
C VAL A 200 11.78 -5.68 -15.81
N HIS A 201 13.09 -5.76 -16.06
CA HIS A 201 13.88 -4.55 -16.32
C HIS A 201 13.35 -3.82 -17.57
N PRO A 202 13.24 -2.48 -17.59
CA PRO A 202 12.74 -1.75 -18.77
C PRO A 202 13.54 -2.02 -20.06
N ASP A 203 14.85 -2.24 -19.92
CA ASP A 203 15.76 -2.61 -21.01
C ASP A 203 15.97 -4.14 -21.14
N PHE A 204 15.00 -4.96 -20.69
CA PHE A 204 15.03 -6.41 -20.79
C PHE A 204 15.42 -6.92 -22.19
N PRO A 205 14.92 -6.36 -23.31
CA PRO A 205 15.32 -6.79 -24.66
C PRO A 205 16.83 -6.76 -24.91
N SER A 206 17.56 -5.91 -24.19
CA SER A 206 19.01 -5.75 -24.31
C SER A 206 19.78 -6.52 -23.23
N ASN A 207 19.28 -6.59 -21.99
CA ASN A 207 20.04 -7.10 -20.85
C ASN A 207 19.50 -8.40 -20.21
N GLY A 208 18.24 -8.74 -20.45
CA GLY A 208 17.55 -9.94 -19.96
C GLY A 208 17.26 -9.95 -18.46
N TYR A 209 17.39 -8.82 -17.76
CA TYR A 209 17.28 -8.80 -16.31
C TYR A 209 15.84 -8.77 -15.81
N VAL A 210 15.58 -9.58 -14.79
CA VAL A 210 14.38 -9.57 -13.95
C VAL A 210 14.84 -9.35 -12.51
N TYR A 211 14.04 -8.66 -11.71
CA TYR A 211 14.30 -8.34 -10.31
C TYR A 211 13.29 -9.07 -9.44
N LEU A 212 13.76 -9.56 -8.30
CA LEU A 212 12.94 -10.20 -7.28
C LEU A 212 13.19 -9.52 -5.93
N SER A 213 12.13 -9.23 -5.20
CA SER A 213 12.20 -8.94 -3.77
C SER A 213 11.54 -10.06 -2.96
N PHE A 214 12.12 -10.38 -1.80
CA PHE A 214 11.63 -11.48 -0.98
C PHE A 214 12.04 -11.31 0.48
N SER A 215 11.38 -12.07 1.36
CA SER A 215 11.81 -12.20 2.76
C SER A 215 12.99 -13.17 2.85
N ASP A 216 14.21 -12.63 2.80
CA ASP A 216 15.44 -13.39 2.97
C ASP A 216 15.54 -13.93 4.41
N PRO A 217 15.66 -15.25 4.61
CA PRO A 217 15.91 -15.82 5.93
C PRO A 217 17.38 -15.62 6.33
N ASP A 218 17.66 -15.32 7.62
CA ASP A 218 19.03 -15.32 8.14
C ASP A 218 19.68 -16.70 7.98
N THR A 219 18.96 -17.73 8.43
CA THR A 219 19.21 -19.14 8.12
C THR A 219 17.87 -19.89 8.09
N PRO A 220 17.78 -21.08 7.46
CA PRO A 220 16.54 -21.87 7.45
C PRO A 220 16.00 -22.22 8.85
N ALA A 221 16.88 -22.31 9.86
CA ALA A 221 16.50 -22.66 11.22
C ALA A 221 16.10 -21.45 12.09
N LYS A 222 16.50 -20.23 11.70
CA LYS A 222 16.22 -19.02 12.46
C LYS A 222 14.94 -18.36 11.97
N LYS A 223 14.18 -17.80 12.90
CA LYS A 223 12.95 -17.04 12.60
C LYS A 223 13.25 -15.64 12.05
N ASN A 224 14.50 -15.22 11.98
CA ASN A 224 14.85 -13.87 11.55
C ASN A 224 14.83 -13.77 10.02
N GLY A 225 14.25 -12.69 9.50
CA GLY A 225 14.30 -12.39 8.06
C GLY A 225 14.35 -10.89 7.79
N MET A 226 14.64 -10.51 6.55
CA MET A 226 14.59 -9.13 6.06
C MET A 226 14.30 -9.10 4.56
N THR A 227 13.76 -7.97 4.06
CA THR A 227 13.60 -7.76 2.62
C THR A 227 14.97 -7.71 1.95
N LYS A 228 15.15 -8.54 0.92
CA LYS A 228 16.35 -8.57 0.05
C LYS A 228 15.92 -8.40 -1.40
N ILE A 229 16.78 -7.78 -2.19
CA ILE A 229 16.54 -7.57 -3.62
C ILE A 229 17.69 -8.16 -4.41
N VAL A 230 17.33 -8.96 -5.39
CA VAL A 230 18.26 -9.54 -6.36
C VAL A 230 17.77 -9.23 -7.76
N ARG A 231 18.70 -9.27 -8.72
CA ARG A 231 18.37 -9.43 -10.13
C ARG A 231 18.99 -10.69 -10.67
N GLY A 232 18.48 -11.17 -11.79
CA GLY A 232 19.01 -12.32 -12.50
C GLY A 232 18.36 -12.40 -13.87
N ARG A 233 18.55 -13.53 -14.53
CA ARG A 233 17.93 -13.83 -15.81
C ARG A 233 17.05 -15.06 -15.68
N VAL A 234 16.10 -15.18 -16.59
CA VAL A 234 15.32 -16.41 -16.76
C VAL A 234 15.87 -17.13 -17.99
N ASP A 235 16.26 -18.38 -17.82
CA ASP A 235 16.50 -19.28 -18.94
C ASP A 235 15.15 -19.64 -19.57
N LEU A 236 14.98 -19.21 -20.81
CA LEU A 236 13.76 -19.34 -21.60
C LEU A 236 13.93 -20.33 -22.75
N SER A 237 15.01 -21.14 -22.74
CA SER A 237 15.25 -22.16 -23.76
C SER A 237 14.25 -23.31 -23.71
N ASP A 238 13.76 -23.66 -22.52
CA ASP A 238 12.58 -24.50 -22.29
C ASP A 238 11.56 -23.72 -21.43
N PRO A 239 10.59 -23.02 -22.05
CA PRO A 239 9.60 -22.22 -21.33
C PRO A 239 8.69 -23.02 -20.39
N ALA A 240 8.59 -24.34 -20.56
CA ALA A 240 7.81 -25.19 -19.65
C ALA A 240 8.56 -25.46 -18.33
N HIS A 241 9.90 -25.48 -18.37
CA HIS A 241 10.78 -25.74 -17.22
C HIS A 241 11.84 -24.62 -17.05
N PRO A 242 11.41 -23.36 -16.85
CA PRO A 242 12.33 -22.24 -16.79
C PRO A 242 13.23 -22.29 -15.54
N ALA A 243 14.39 -21.64 -15.63
CA ALA A 243 15.35 -21.57 -14.53
C ALA A 243 15.82 -20.13 -14.28
N TRP A 244 15.96 -19.77 -13.00
CA TRP A 244 16.59 -18.52 -12.58
C TRP A 244 18.11 -18.66 -12.61
N THR A 245 18.79 -17.73 -13.27
CA THR A 245 20.23 -17.78 -13.55
C THR A 245 20.88 -16.40 -13.37
N ASP A 246 22.21 -16.33 -13.43
CA ASP A 246 22.98 -15.08 -13.41
C ASP A 246 22.65 -14.12 -12.25
N GLN A 247 22.35 -14.68 -11.07
CA GLN A 247 21.88 -13.89 -9.92
C GLN A 247 22.94 -12.91 -9.40
N GLN A 248 22.51 -11.68 -9.13
CA GLN A 248 23.29 -10.62 -8.50
C GLN A 248 22.47 -9.96 -7.38
N THR A 249 23.11 -9.67 -6.26
CA THR A 249 22.46 -8.95 -5.15
C THR A 249 22.44 -7.46 -5.46
N ILE A 250 21.25 -6.85 -5.38
CA ILE A 250 21.04 -5.41 -5.57
C ILE A 250 21.02 -4.71 -4.21
N PHE A 251 20.32 -5.29 -3.24
CA PHE A 251 20.29 -4.80 -1.88
C PHE A 251 20.20 -5.94 -0.89
N GLU A 252 21.02 -5.88 0.16
CA GLU A 252 20.94 -6.77 1.31
C GLU A 252 21.20 -5.97 2.60
N ALA A 253 20.32 -6.14 3.58
CA ALA A 253 20.53 -5.59 4.91
C ALA A 253 21.64 -6.35 5.66
N LYS A 254 22.33 -5.67 6.58
CA LYS A 254 23.20 -6.32 7.56
C LYS A 254 22.42 -7.39 8.34
N LYS A 255 23.00 -8.58 8.51
CA LYS A 255 22.33 -9.73 9.18
C LYS A 255 21.92 -9.42 10.63
N GLU A 256 22.67 -8.58 11.34
CA GLU A 256 22.32 -8.10 12.69
C GLU A 256 21.02 -7.28 12.77
N HIS A 257 20.52 -6.80 11.62
CA HIS A 257 19.25 -6.09 11.53
C HIS A 257 18.08 -6.99 11.15
N TYR A 258 18.29 -8.31 10.95
CA TYR A 258 17.19 -9.22 10.62
C TYR A 258 16.32 -9.46 11.85
N LEU A 259 15.01 -9.43 11.67
CA LEU A 259 14.03 -9.45 12.76
C LEU A 259 13.14 -10.70 12.69
N PRO A 260 12.70 -11.24 13.85
CA PRO A 260 11.88 -12.44 13.92
C PRO A 260 10.42 -12.22 13.49
N THR A 261 9.99 -10.96 13.37
CA THR A 261 8.61 -10.59 13.00
C THR A 261 8.28 -11.05 11.59
N ALA A 262 6.98 -11.26 11.34
CA ALA A 262 6.45 -11.78 10.08
C ALA A 262 5.55 -10.77 9.36
N ILE A 263 5.73 -9.48 9.64
CA ILE A 263 4.90 -8.39 9.12
C ILE A 263 5.78 -7.27 8.57
N HIS A 264 5.17 -6.43 7.74
CA HIS A 264 5.65 -5.15 7.25
C HIS A 264 6.96 -5.21 6.46
N PHE A 265 7.05 -6.11 5.48
CA PHE A 265 8.24 -6.24 4.62
C PHE A 265 8.36 -5.14 3.57
N GLY A 266 7.30 -4.40 3.25
CA GLY A 266 7.27 -3.50 2.10
C GLY A 266 7.46 -4.28 0.80
N SER A 267 8.57 -4.01 0.10
CA SER A 267 9.23 -4.81 -0.96
C SER A 267 8.99 -4.40 -2.42
N ARG A 268 8.16 -3.40 -2.70
CA ARG A 268 7.89 -2.99 -4.08
C ARG A 268 9.12 -2.39 -4.75
N ILE A 269 9.35 -2.67 -6.03
CA ILE A 269 10.45 -2.20 -6.88
C ILE A 269 9.85 -1.36 -8.02
N VAL A 270 10.47 -0.22 -8.34
CA VAL A 270 10.09 0.57 -9.52
C VAL A 270 11.31 1.23 -10.17
N PHE A 271 11.30 1.29 -11.49
CA PHE A 271 12.37 1.87 -12.29
C PHE A 271 12.01 3.24 -12.85
N THR A 272 12.92 4.21 -12.76
CA THR A 272 12.76 5.51 -13.46
C THR A 272 12.98 5.36 -14.97
N LYS A 273 12.75 6.43 -15.73
CA LYS A 273 13.35 6.58 -17.08
C LYS A 273 14.88 6.71 -16.96
N PRO A 274 15.66 6.50 -18.03
CA PRO A 274 17.09 6.78 -18.02
C PRO A 274 17.36 8.24 -17.67
N ILE A 275 18.44 8.49 -16.94
CA ILE A 275 18.89 9.82 -16.56
C ILE A 275 19.30 10.56 -17.85
N ALA A 276 18.64 11.69 -18.10
CA ALA A 276 18.75 12.39 -19.38
C ALA A 276 20.08 13.16 -19.53
N SER A 277 20.71 13.58 -18.44
CA SER A 277 21.92 14.43 -18.48
C SER A 277 22.76 14.30 -17.20
N GLY A 278 24.02 14.74 -17.27
CA GLY A 278 24.94 14.75 -16.14
C GLY A 278 25.88 13.53 -16.10
N PRO A 279 26.63 13.34 -15.00
CA PRO A 279 27.67 12.30 -14.91
C PRO A 279 27.12 10.87 -14.95
N ASP A 280 25.84 10.69 -14.59
CA ASP A 280 25.14 9.41 -14.59
C ASP A 280 24.21 9.25 -15.80
N GLN A 281 24.38 10.06 -16.85
CA GLN A 281 23.58 9.99 -18.07
C GLN A 281 23.52 8.56 -18.63
N GLY A 282 22.31 8.11 -18.99
CA GLY A 282 22.06 6.78 -19.51
C GLY A 282 21.87 5.69 -18.45
N LYS A 283 22.28 5.91 -17.19
CA LYS A 283 21.91 5.03 -16.08
C LYS A 283 20.45 5.23 -15.69
N ARG A 284 19.93 4.31 -14.89
CA ARG A 284 18.55 4.36 -14.37
C ARG A 284 18.56 4.21 -12.86
N TYR A 285 17.64 4.89 -12.19
CA TYR A 285 17.41 4.64 -10.77
C TYR A 285 16.41 3.50 -10.60
N VAL A 286 16.66 2.67 -9.59
CA VAL A 286 15.69 1.73 -9.04
C VAL A 286 15.34 2.20 -7.63
N PHE A 287 14.04 2.31 -7.37
CA PHE A 287 13.50 2.57 -6.04
C PHE A 287 12.90 1.28 -5.49
N PHE A 288 13.00 1.12 -4.18
CA PHE A 288 12.30 0.03 -3.50
C PHE A 288 11.91 0.36 -2.08
N SER A 289 10.87 -0.29 -1.57
CA SER A 289 10.38 -0.07 -0.21
C SER A 289 10.76 -1.17 0.78
N ILE A 290 10.94 -0.79 2.05
CA ILE A 290 11.08 -1.70 3.18
C ILE A 290 10.21 -1.17 4.32
N GLY A 291 9.23 -1.96 4.78
CA GLY A 291 8.40 -1.59 5.93
C GLY A 291 9.16 -1.70 7.27
N GLU A 292 8.58 -1.21 8.36
CA GLU A 292 9.29 -1.07 9.63
C GLU A 292 9.45 -2.38 10.43
N ARG A 293 8.77 -3.44 10.01
CA ARG A 293 8.82 -4.80 10.56
C ARG A 293 8.19 -4.99 11.95
N GLY A 294 7.26 -4.14 12.36
CA GLY A 294 6.55 -4.21 13.65
C GLY A 294 7.29 -3.55 14.82
N HIS A 295 8.38 -2.83 14.54
CA HIS A 295 9.18 -1.99 15.42
C HIS A 295 9.12 -0.53 14.95
N MET A 296 8.06 0.17 15.38
CA MET A 296 7.67 1.48 14.84
C MET A 296 8.81 2.51 14.89
N GLU A 297 9.60 2.53 15.96
CA GLU A 297 10.72 3.44 16.17
C GLU A 297 11.79 3.35 15.08
N MET A 298 11.94 2.19 14.43
CA MET A 298 12.94 1.98 13.39
C MET A 298 12.63 2.77 12.11
N ALA A 299 11.38 3.19 11.89
CA ALA A 299 11.01 4.04 10.77
C ALA A 299 11.70 5.41 10.83
N GLN A 300 11.96 5.93 12.03
CA GLN A 300 12.67 7.20 12.26
C GLN A 300 14.20 7.04 12.31
N ASP A 301 14.69 5.84 12.62
CA ASP A 301 16.13 5.55 12.69
C ASP A 301 16.74 5.34 11.29
N THR A 302 17.56 6.28 10.82
CA THR A 302 18.26 6.18 9.53
C THR A 302 19.51 5.29 9.58
N SER A 303 19.85 4.72 10.74
CA SER A 303 20.85 3.65 10.84
C SER A 303 20.28 2.27 10.51
N ARG A 304 18.96 2.18 10.31
CA ARG A 304 18.20 0.96 10.00
C ARG A 304 17.57 1.04 8.60
N PRO A 305 17.38 -0.10 7.92
CA PRO A 305 16.70 -0.15 6.63
C PRO A 305 15.16 -0.13 6.75
N ASN A 306 14.64 -0.33 7.97
CA ASN A 306 13.23 -0.48 8.29
C ASN A 306 12.44 0.82 8.10
N GLY A 307 11.29 0.78 7.43
CA GLY A 307 10.39 1.93 7.29
C GLY A 307 10.94 3.02 6.37
N LYS A 308 11.50 2.61 5.23
CA LYS A 308 12.25 3.44 4.28
C LYS A 308 11.81 3.17 2.84
N ILE A 309 11.98 4.20 2.00
CA ILE A 309 12.16 4.01 0.56
C ILE A 309 13.64 4.19 0.27
N HIS A 310 14.19 3.30 -0.54
CA HIS A 310 15.59 3.29 -0.95
C HIS A 310 15.72 3.63 -2.44
N ARG A 311 16.88 4.17 -2.83
CA ARG A 311 17.27 4.48 -4.21
C ARG A 311 18.68 3.96 -4.49
N LEU A 312 18.82 3.19 -5.56
CA LEU A 312 20.08 2.73 -6.13
C LEU A 312 20.10 3.00 -7.64
N PHE A 313 21.24 2.81 -8.30
CA PHE A 313 21.23 2.52 -9.73
C PHE A 313 20.69 1.10 -9.96
N ASP A 314 20.17 0.84 -11.16
CA ASP A 314 19.63 -0.47 -11.53
C ASP A 314 20.62 -1.63 -11.34
N ASP A 315 21.92 -1.38 -11.43
CA ASP A 315 22.98 -2.36 -11.13
C ASP A 315 23.32 -2.57 -9.64
N GLY A 316 22.64 -1.86 -8.74
CA GLY A 316 22.85 -1.89 -7.31
C GLY A 316 23.95 -0.94 -6.81
N SER A 317 24.64 -0.23 -7.71
CA SER A 317 25.61 0.80 -7.31
C SER A 317 24.91 2.04 -6.72
N LEU A 318 25.63 2.81 -5.90
CA LEU A 318 25.07 3.94 -5.15
C LEU A 318 25.13 5.24 -5.95
N PRO A 319 24.01 5.96 -6.09
CA PRO A 319 24.02 7.36 -6.51
C PRO A 319 24.75 8.24 -5.48
N SER A 320 25.67 9.07 -5.97
CA SER A 320 26.49 9.95 -5.12
C SER A 320 25.70 11.07 -4.43
N ASP A 321 24.53 11.40 -4.96
CA ASP A 321 23.60 12.41 -4.46
C ASP A 321 22.52 11.85 -3.52
N ASN A 322 22.63 10.58 -3.09
CA ASN A 322 21.75 10.06 -2.05
C ASN A 322 21.86 10.86 -0.74
N PRO A 323 20.76 11.06 0.00
CA PRO A 323 20.71 12.02 1.11
C PRO A 323 21.41 11.57 2.40
N PHE A 324 21.76 10.29 2.53
CA PHE A 324 22.41 9.73 3.73
C PHE A 324 23.73 9.00 3.40
N PRO A 325 24.67 9.62 2.68
CA PRO A 325 25.80 8.91 2.05
C PRO A 325 26.81 8.35 3.06
N SER A 326 26.86 8.90 4.28
CA SER A 326 27.74 8.45 5.37
C SER A 326 27.08 7.47 6.35
N GLY A 327 25.79 7.17 6.17
CA GLY A 327 25.05 6.24 7.03
C GLY A 327 25.37 4.77 6.71
N PRO A 328 24.98 3.82 7.58
CA PRO A 328 25.16 2.39 7.31
C PRO A 328 24.28 1.90 6.14
N TYR A 329 23.27 2.69 5.75
CA TYR A 329 22.42 2.46 4.59
C TYR A 329 22.36 3.71 3.71
N PRO A 330 23.40 3.95 2.90
CA PRO A 330 23.46 5.10 2.01
C PRO A 330 22.41 5.06 0.89
N SER A 331 21.73 3.93 0.72
CA SER A 331 20.62 3.79 -0.23
C SER A 331 19.33 4.46 0.24
N ILE A 332 19.18 4.86 1.51
CA ILE A 332 17.94 5.48 1.99
C ILE A 332 17.66 6.76 1.20
N TRP A 333 16.45 6.84 0.65
CA TRP A 333 15.93 8.03 -0.03
C TRP A 333 15.03 8.83 0.90
N THR A 334 14.02 8.18 1.50
CA THR A 334 13.09 8.80 2.46
C THR A 334 12.80 7.84 3.62
N PHE A 335 12.29 8.37 4.73
CA PHE A 335 12.05 7.60 5.96
C PHE A 335 10.74 7.99 6.63
N GLY A 336 10.39 7.33 7.74
CA GLY A 336 9.12 7.54 8.42
C GLY A 336 7.94 6.85 7.75
N HIS A 337 8.18 5.68 7.15
CA HIS A 337 7.15 4.84 6.54
C HIS A 337 6.82 3.66 7.47
N ARG A 338 5.56 3.23 7.52
CA ARG A 338 5.11 2.03 8.23
C ARG A 338 5.24 0.79 7.37
N ASN A 339 4.42 0.67 6.33
CA ASN A 339 4.45 -0.52 5.47
C ASN A 339 4.03 -0.19 4.03
N PRO A 340 4.95 0.36 3.22
CA PRO A 340 4.70 0.68 1.82
C PRO A 340 4.47 -0.57 0.98
N GLN A 341 3.24 -0.78 0.52
CA GLN A 341 2.88 -1.95 -0.30
C GLN A 341 2.99 -1.68 -1.80
N ALA A 342 3.00 -0.41 -2.22
CA ALA A 342 3.20 -0.03 -3.60
C ALA A 342 4.10 1.18 -3.77
N LEU A 343 4.74 1.20 -4.93
CA LEU A 343 5.53 2.26 -5.51
C LEU A 343 5.23 2.22 -7.01
N THR A 344 4.83 3.35 -7.59
CA THR A 344 4.74 3.49 -9.04
C THR A 344 5.24 4.87 -9.44
N ILE A 345 5.68 4.99 -10.68
CA ILE A 345 6.01 6.28 -11.27
C ILE A 345 4.84 6.66 -12.16
N ASP A 346 4.45 7.93 -12.20
CA ASP A 346 3.41 8.38 -13.13
C ASP A 346 3.97 8.80 -14.50
N LEU A 347 3.14 9.33 -15.40
CA LEU A 347 3.61 9.77 -16.73
C LEU A 347 4.51 11.01 -16.67
N ASP A 348 4.37 11.81 -15.60
CA ASP A 348 5.17 13.01 -15.33
C ASP A 348 6.52 12.68 -14.66
N GLY A 349 6.75 11.42 -14.31
CA GLY A 349 7.99 10.96 -13.67
C GLY A 349 8.00 11.14 -12.15
N ARG A 350 6.85 11.38 -11.53
CA ARG A 350 6.71 11.48 -10.07
C ARG A 350 6.55 10.10 -9.44
N LEU A 351 7.22 9.87 -8.31
CA LEU A 351 7.15 8.63 -7.55
C LEU A 351 5.99 8.70 -6.55
N TRP A 352 5.03 7.79 -6.69
CA TRP A 352 3.88 7.63 -5.81
C TRP A 352 4.02 6.38 -4.97
N GLU A 353 3.44 6.41 -3.78
CA GLU A 353 3.51 5.35 -2.78
C GLU A 353 2.16 5.18 -2.09
N THR A 354 1.82 3.94 -1.72
CA THR A 354 0.72 3.69 -0.77
C THR A 354 1.15 2.73 0.32
N GLU A 355 0.77 3.04 1.55
CA GLU A 355 1.07 2.23 2.72
C GLU A 355 -0.11 1.97 3.63
N HIS A 356 -0.01 0.86 4.36
CA HIS A 356 -0.95 0.51 5.41
C HIS A 356 -0.76 1.37 6.66
N GLY A 357 -1.84 1.99 7.12
CA GLY A 357 -1.97 2.50 8.49
C GLY A 357 -2.23 1.38 9.51
N PRO A 358 -2.43 1.71 10.80
CA PRO A 358 -2.90 0.77 11.80
C PRO A 358 -4.39 0.42 11.56
N ARG A 359 -5.31 0.70 12.50
CA ARG A 359 -6.76 0.62 12.22
C ARG A 359 -7.19 1.95 11.63
N GLY A 360 -7.35 1.99 10.31
CA GLY A 360 -7.51 3.24 9.58
C GLY A 360 -6.17 3.93 9.27
N GLY A 361 -6.21 4.92 8.38
CA GLY A 361 -5.07 5.78 8.08
C GLY A 361 -4.10 5.15 7.10
N ASP A 362 -4.59 4.37 6.12
CA ASP A 362 -3.77 4.09 4.95
C ASP A 362 -3.54 5.39 4.18
N GLU A 363 -2.42 5.48 3.49
CA GLU A 363 -1.95 6.73 2.90
C GLU A 363 -1.66 6.58 1.40
N LEU A 364 -1.90 7.68 0.67
CA LEU A 364 -1.34 7.93 -0.66
C LEU A 364 -0.29 9.03 -0.51
N ASN A 365 0.96 8.72 -0.79
CA ASN A 365 2.07 9.64 -0.67
C ASN A 365 2.66 9.98 -2.03
N LEU A 366 2.99 11.26 -2.22
CA LEU A 366 3.85 11.72 -3.30
C LEU A 366 5.27 11.83 -2.76
N ILE A 367 6.17 10.98 -3.25
CA ILE A 367 7.53 10.90 -2.73
C ILE A 367 8.36 12.09 -3.23
N ASP A 368 8.83 12.93 -2.31
CA ASP A 368 9.63 14.11 -2.59
C ASP A 368 10.89 13.75 -3.42
N ALA A 369 10.99 14.37 -4.59
CA ALA A 369 12.06 14.15 -5.55
C ALA A 369 13.44 14.64 -5.09
N ARG A 370 13.54 15.31 -3.94
CA ARG A 370 14.81 15.69 -3.30
C ARG A 370 15.26 14.70 -2.23
N GLY A 371 14.44 13.70 -1.91
CA GLY A 371 14.70 12.74 -0.83
C GLY A 371 14.80 13.41 0.54
N LYS A 372 15.38 12.71 1.51
CA LYS A 372 15.60 13.11 2.91
C LYS A 372 14.35 13.42 3.72
N LYS A 373 13.16 13.33 3.12
CA LYS A 373 11.89 13.66 3.78
C LYS A 373 11.42 12.55 4.72
N ASN A 374 10.77 12.99 5.79
CA ASN A 374 10.15 12.17 6.82
C ASN A 374 8.64 12.11 6.59
N TYR A 375 8.09 10.93 6.38
CA TYR A 375 6.64 10.71 6.17
C TYR A 375 5.89 10.47 7.48
N GLY A 376 6.59 10.60 8.61
CA GLY A 376 5.99 10.82 9.90
C GLY A 376 5.76 9.56 10.72
N TRP A 377 5.64 8.36 10.18
CA TRP A 377 5.39 7.18 11.02
C TRP A 377 6.52 6.91 12.03
N PRO A 378 6.23 6.64 13.33
CA PRO A 378 4.93 6.71 14.01
C PRO A 378 4.67 8.06 14.70
N THR A 379 5.58 9.03 14.55
CA THR A 379 5.44 10.41 15.06
C THR A 379 4.17 11.10 14.57
N LEU A 380 3.68 10.75 13.38
CA LEU A 380 2.39 11.15 12.83
C LEU A 380 1.63 9.90 12.40
N CYS A 381 0.35 9.83 12.77
CA CYS A 381 -0.54 8.73 12.44
C CYS A 381 -1.98 9.24 12.39
N TYR A 382 -2.73 8.84 11.36
CA TYR A 382 -4.12 9.22 11.16
C TYR A 382 -5.12 8.16 11.65
N GLY A 383 -4.65 6.93 11.91
CA GLY A 383 -5.48 5.83 12.41
C GLY A 383 -5.51 5.72 13.93
N ILE A 384 -6.06 4.61 14.42
CA ILE A 384 -6.14 4.26 15.84
C ILE A 384 -5.47 2.91 16.12
N ASN A 385 -5.30 2.55 17.40
CA ASN A 385 -4.82 1.22 17.76
C ASN A 385 -5.84 0.14 17.39
N TYR A 386 -5.36 -1.06 17.02
CA TYR A 386 -6.24 -2.17 16.66
C TYR A 386 -7.17 -2.61 17.81
N ASN A 387 -6.79 -2.39 19.07
CA ASN A 387 -7.64 -2.63 20.24
C ASN A 387 -8.75 -1.58 20.42
N GLY A 388 -8.87 -0.60 19.52
CA GLY A 388 -9.88 0.43 19.53
C GLY A 388 -9.57 1.62 20.44
N SER A 389 -8.39 1.69 21.06
CA SER A 389 -7.96 2.89 21.79
C SER A 389 -7.38 3.94 20.84
N ALA A 390 -7.37 5.20 21.28
CA ALA A 390 -6.70 6.28 20.56
C ALA A 390 -5.20 5.98 20.35
N PHE A 391 -4.67 6.39 19.21
CA PHE A 391 -3.23 6.39 18.96
C PHE A 391 -2.68 7.77 19.32
N ASP A 392 -1.73 7.82 20.26
CA ASP A 392 -1.23 9.09 20.81
C ASP A 392 -0.16 9.70 19.90
N THR A 393 -0.54 10.70 19.12
CA THR A 393 0.35 11.51 18.26
C THR A 393 -0.03 12.98 18.36
N PRO A 394 0.80 13.93 17.89
CA PRO A 394 0.47 15.35 17.91
C PRO A 394 -0.57 15.70 16.82
N TRP A 395 -1.14 14.74 16.10
CA TRP A 395 -2.25 15.00 15.18
C TRP A 395 -3.59 15.14 15.93
N PRO A 396 -4.47 16.08 15.54
CA PRO A 396 -4.32 17.11 14.50
C PRO A 396 -3.73 18.44 15.02
N ASP A 397 -3.15 18.47 16.22
CA ASP A 397 -2.61 19.69 16.83
C ASP A 397 -1.49 20.33 16.03
N VAL A 398 -0.71 19.53 15.27
CA VAL A 398 0.33 20.02 14.34
C VAL A 398 -0.16 21.10 13.36
N VAL A 399 -1.46 21.17 13.10
CA VAL A 399 -2.08 22.17 12.21
C VAL A 399 -2.30 23.51 12.90
N THR A 400 -2.45 23.55 14.23
CA THR A 400 -2.92 24.76 14.95
C THR A 400 -2.07 25.17 16.15
N ASP A 401 -1.28 24.26 16.72
CA ASP A 401 -0.39 24.53 17.85
C ASP A 401 1.03 24.77 17.34
N LYS A 402 1.60 25.95 17.65
CA LYS A 402 2.94 26.35 17.18
C LYS A 402 4.05 25.38 17.64
N LYS A 403 3.95 24.82 18.85
CA LYS A 403 4.94 23.88 19.41
C LYS A 403 4.81 22.50 18.75
N ALA A 404 3.58 22.06 18.47
CA ALA A 404 3.35 20.84 17.69
C ALA A 404 3.80 21.02 16.23
N ALA A 405 3.54 22.19 15.64
CA ALA A 405 3.96 22.55 14.29
C ALA A 405 5.49 22.59 14.15
N ASP A 406 6.22 23.11 15.15
CA ASP A 406 7.69 23.10 15.16
C ASP A 406 8.28 21.67 15.14
N THR A 407 7.55 20.70 15.72
CA THR A 407 7.90 19.27 15.69
C THR A 407 7.54 18.61 14.36
N ALA A 408 6.53 19.15 13.66
CA ALA A 408 6.03 18.64 12.38
C ALA A 408 6.58 19.34 11.13
N LYS A 409 7.36 20.43 11.29
CA LYS A 409 7.84 21.27 10.19
C LYS A 409 8.63 20.53 9.10
N ASP A 410 9.23 19.39 9.47
CA ASP A 410 10.04 18.55 8.59
C ASP A 410 9.30 17.27 8.13
N LEU A 411 8.03 17.12 8.54
CA LEU A 411 7.16 16.01 8.12
C LEU A 411 6.45 16.33 6.81
N VAL A 412 6.24 15.29 6.00
CA VAL A 412 5.46 15.35 4.76
C VAL A 412 4.13 14.65 5.02
N PRO A 413 2.98 15.37 4.99
CA PRO A 413 1.68 14.73 5.09
C PRO A 413 1.35 13.99 3.78
N PRO A 414 0.46 12.98 3.83
CA PRO A 414 0.02 12.29 2.64
C PRO A 414 -0.85 13.20 1.75
N VAL A 415 -0.89 12.87 0.47
CA VAL A 415 -1.78 13.53 -0.51
C VAL A 415 -3.24 13.21 -0.22
N SER A 416 -3.52 12.00 0.27
CA SER A 416 -4.84 11.58 0.74
C SER A 416 -4.71 10.40 1.71
N ARG A 417 -5.76 10.14 2.49
CA ARG A 417 -5.84 9.00 3.40
C ARG A 417 -7.13 8.20 3.24
N TRP A 418 -7.11 6.94 3.67
CA TRP A 418 -8.31 6.12 3.82
C TRP A 418 -8.69 5.93 5.29
N LEU A 419 -9.89 6.41 5.62
CA LEU A 419 -10.56 6.20 6.90
C LEU A 419 -12.00 5.73 6.61
N PRO A 420 -12.33 4.44 6.84
CA PRO A 420 -11.46 3.36 7.31
C PRO A 420 -10.39 2.93 6.30
N SER A 421 -9.41 2.17 6.78
CA SER A 421 -8.33 1.56 5.96
C SER A 421 -8.93 0.53 5.00
N ILE A 422 -8.43 0.51 3.76
CA ILE A 422 -8.77 -0.51 2.76
C ILE A 422 -7.71 -1.62 2.69
N ALA A 423 -6.63 -1.48 3.48
CA ALA A 423 -5.37 -2.18 3.36
C ALA A 423 -4.80 -2.07 1.93
N THR A 424 -4.40 -0.84 1.56
CA THR A 424 -3.84 -0.49 0.25
C THR A 424 -2.68 -1.40 -0.16
N CYS A 425 -2.72 -1.93 -1.37
CA CYS A 425 -1.71 -2.85 -1.90
C CYS A 425 -1.05 -2.30 -3.17
N GLY A 426 -0.72 -3.18 -4.14
CA GLY A 426 -0.26 -2.79 -5.47
C GLY A 426 -1.05 -1.63 -6.07
N MET A 427 -0.29 -0.74 -6.68
CA MET A 427 -0.77 0.46 -7.35
C MET A 427 0.06 0.65 -8.61
N ASP A 428 -0.61 0.98 -9.71
CA ASP A 428 0.06 1.39 -10.93
C ASP A 428 -0.58 2.64 -11.54
N CYS A 429 0.21 3.36 -12.34
CA CYS A 429 -0.26 4.47 -13.15
C CYS A 429 -0.75 3.92 -14.49
N MET A 430 -1.94 4.32 -14.93
CA MET A 430 -2.46 3.93 -16.24
C MET A 430 -1.65 4.58 -17.37
N ARG A 431 -1.06 3.74 -18.24
CA ARG A 431 -0.13 4.14 -19.29
C ARG A 431 -0.56 3.63 -20.67
N PRO A 432 -0.14 4.30 -21.76
CA PRO A 432 -0.22 3.73 -23.10
C PRO A 432 0.68 2.51 -23.22
N GLY A 433 0.13 1.41 -23.75
CA GLY A 433 0.93 0.28 -24.21
C GLY A 433 1.47 0.52 -25.63
N PRO A 434 2.41 -0.31 -26.11
CA PRO A 434 2.89 -0.24 -27.51
C PRO A 434 1.78 -0.33 -28.57
N LYS A 435 0.64 -0.96 -28.22
CA LYS A 435 -0.51 -1.16 -29.11
C LYS A 435 -1.62 -0.10 -28.94
N GLY A 436 -1.44 0.85 -28.02
CA GLY A 436 -2.41 1.91 -27.73
C GLY A 436 -2.86 1.95 -26.27
N GLU A 437 -3.94 2.69 -26.02
CA GLU A 437 -4.55 2.89 -24.70
C GLU A 437 -5.93 2.21 -24.68
N ALA A 438 -6.14 1.20 -23.82
CA ALA A 438 -7.47 0.59 -23.68
C ALA A 438 -8.46 1.55 -23.00
N PHE A 439 -7.98 2.36 -22.06
CA PHE A 439 -8.76 3.36 -21.32
C PHE A 439 -8.15 4.77 -21.44
N PRO A 440 -8.30 5.46 -22.58
CA PRO A 440 -7.68 6.79 -22.78
C PRO A 440 -8.14 7.84 -21.75
N ALA A 441 -9.38 7.74 -21.28
CA ALA A 441 -9.94 8.64 -20.27
C ALA A 441 -9.34 8.46 -18.87
N TRP A 442 -8.59 7.38 -18.64
CA TRP A 442 -7.87 7.10 -17.41
C TRP A 442 -6.37 7.38 -17.51
N ARG A 443 -5.88 7.91 -18.63
CA ARG A 443 -4.45 8.19 -18.82
C ARG A 443 -3.88 9.03 -17.66
N ASN A 444 -2.79 8.54 -17.07
CA ASN A 444 -2.12 9.13 -15.90
C ASN A 444 -2.88 9.03 -14.56
N ASP A 445 -4.07 8.45 -14.51
CA ASP A 445 -4.72 8.11 -13.24
C ASP A 445 -3.96 6.96 -12.57
N LEU A 446 -3.92 6.96 -11.24
CA LEU A 446 -3.39 5.86 -10.44
C LEU A 446 -4.52 4.90 -10.09
N PHE A 447 -4.21 3.60 -10.03
CA PHE A 447 -5.15 2.56 -9.64
C PHE A 447 -4.56 1.77 -8.48
N ALA A 448 -5.16 1.88 -7.30
CA ALA A 448 -4.68 1.23 -6.08
C ALA A 448 -5.66 0.13 -5.64
N GLY A 449 -5.12 -1.07 -5.42
CA GLY A 449 -5.89 -2.17 -4.85
C GLY A 449 -6.05 -2.03 -3.34
N GLY A 450 -7.11 -2.65 -2.80
CA GLY A 450 -7.37 -2.75 -1.37
C GLY A 450 -7.64 -4.19 -0.95
N LEU A 451 -6.83 -4.70 -0.03
CA LEU A 451 -6.92 -6.08 0.46
C LEU A 451 -8.15 -6.28 1.36
N ALA A 452 -8.25 -5.51 2.44
CA ALA A 452 -9.34 -5.64 3.41
C ALA A 452 -10.64 -5.06 2.86
N GLY A 453 -10.55 -3.97 2.08
CA GLY A 453 -11.69 -3.40 1.38
C GLY A 453 -12.19 -4.27 0.23
N GLN A 454 -11.33 -5.15 -0.32
CA GLN A 454 -11.58 -5.90 -1.56
C GLN A 454 -11.94 -4.95 -2.71
N THR A 455 -11.24 -3.82 -2.80
CA THR A 455 -11.57 -2.72 -3.72
C THR A 455 -10.50 -2.47 -4.77
N LEU A 456 -10.89 -1.91 -5.90
CA LEU A 456 -9.99 -1.15 -6.78
C LEU A 456 -10.39 0.33 -6.75
N GLN A 457 -9.44 1.19 -6.41
CA GLN A 457 -9.63 2.64 -6.33
C GLN A 457 -8.93 3.30 -7.52
N ARG A 458 -9.68 4.06 -8.34
CA ARG A 458 -9.12 5.00 -9.31
C ARG A 458 -8.87 6.34 -8.63
N ILE A 459 -7.69 6.90 -8.84
CA ILE A 459 -7.21 8.11 -8.19
C ILE A 459 -6.67 9.04 -9.26
N ARG A 460 -7.31 10.20 -9.42
CA ARG A 460 -6.83 11.27 -10.31
C ARG A 460 -6.11 12.31 -9.49
N THR A 461 -4.91 12.67 -9.92
CA THR A 461 -4.11 13.71 -9.30
C THR A 461 -3.75 14.80 -10.30
N LYS A 462 -3.53 16.01 -9.79
CA LYS A 462 -3.00 17.13 -10.57
C LYS A 462 -2.08 17.96 -9.67
N ASP A 463 -0.90 18.30 -10.19
CA ASP A 463 0.10 19.08 -9.46
C ASP A 463 0.43 18.49 -8.07
N GLY A 464 0.42 17.16 -7.96
CA GLY A 464 0.69 16.43 -6.72
C GLY A 464 -0.45 16.44 -5.69
N LYS A 465 -1.66 16.86 -6.08
CA LYS A 465 -2.85 16.89 -5.21
C LYS A 465 -3.93 15.93 -5.72
N LEU A 466 -4.69 15.37 -4.80
CA LEU A 466 -5.91 14.61 -5.13
C LEU A 466 -6.93 15.52 -5.80
N ILE A 467 -7.48 15.08 -6.92
CA ILE A 467 -8.59 15.74 -7.62
C ILE A 467 -9.85 14.90 -7.55
N GLU A 468 -9.70 13.58 -7.67
CA GLU A 468 -10.82 12.66 -7.72
C GLU A 468 -10.39 11.30 -7.19
N ARG A 469 -11.27 10.64 -6.43
CA ARG A 469 -11.11 9.26 -6.01
C ARG A 469 -12.42 8.52 -6.22
N GLU A 470 -12.35 7.35 -6.83
CA GLU A 470 -13.51 6.54 -7.17
C GLU A 470 -13.22 5.07 -6.88
N GLU A 471 -14.09 4.42 -6.11
CA GLU A 471 -14.12 2.97 -6.02
C GLU A 471 -14.79 2.43 -7.29
N ILE A 472 -14.04 1.70 -8.12
CA ILE A 472 -14.56 1.18 -9.40
C ILE A 472 -14.86 -0.32 -9.38
N LEU A 473 -14.30 -1.04 -8.40
CA LEU A 473 -14.60 -2.46 -8.14
C LEU A 473 -14.64 -2.71 -6.65
N GLN A 474 -15.52 -3.63 -6.24
CA GLN A 474 -15.55 -4.15 -4.88
C GLN A 474 -16.07 -5.60 -4.85
N GLY A 475 -15.54 -6.41 -3.93
CA GLY A 475 -16.09 -7.72 -3.59
C GLY A 475 -15.71 -8.87 -4.53
N MET A 476 -14.72 -8.66 -5.40
CA MET A 476 -14.18 -9.70 -6.29
C MET A 476 -13.12 -10.59 -5.61
N GLY A 477 -12.68 -10.22 -4.41
CA GLY A 477 -11.50 -10.76 -3.75
C GLY A 477 -10.58 -9.64 -3.26
N ARG A 478 -9.57 -10.01 -2.49
CA ARG A 478 -8.57 -9.08 -1.96
C ARG A 478 -7.66 -8.68 -3.12
N VAL A 479 -7.80 -7.48 -3.65
CA VAL A 479 -6.89 -6.98 -4.69
C VAL A 479 -5.51 -6.87 -4.04
N ARG A 480 -4.51 -7.54 -4.60
CA ARG A 480 -3.13 -7.65 -4.10
C ARG A 480 -2.17 -6.85 -4.98
N ASP A 481 -2.33 -6.97 -6.29
CA ASP A 481 -1.52 -6.24 -7.25
C ASP A 481 -2.34 -5.62 -8.37
N VAL A 482 -1.82 -4.53 -8.92
CA VAL A 482 -2.42 -3.79 -10.03
C VAL A 482 -1.28 -3.43 -10.99
N GLN A 483 -1.41 -3.79 -12.26
CA GLN A 483 -0.39 -3.53 -13.27
C GLN A 483 -1.02 -3.19 -14.62
N THR A 484 -0.52 -2.16 -15.29
CA THR A 484 -0.88 -1.86 -16.68
C THR A 484 -0.09 -2.78 -17.61
N GLY A 485 -0.80 -3.58 -18.42
CA GLY A 485 -0.19 -4.50 -19.38
C GLY A 485 0.23 -3.82 -20.69
N PRO A 486 1.01 -4.52 -21.54
CA PRO A 486 1.47 -3.99 -22.83
C PRO A 486 0.35 -3.80 -23.86
N ASP A 487 -0.81 -4.41 -23.65
CA ASP A 487 -2.02 -4.16 -24.43
C ASP A 487 -2.75 -2.87 -24.01
N GLY A 488 -2.25 -2.19 -22.97
CA GLY A 488 -2.87 -1.01 -22.40
C GLY A 488 -4.06 -1.31 -21.48
N SER A 489 -4.33 -2.58 -21.16
CA SER A 489 -5.36 -2.99 -20.19
C SER A 489 -4.82 -2.95 -18.76
N LEU A 490 -5.71 -2.90 -17.78
CA LEU A 490 -5.36 -3.00 -16.36
C LEU A 490 -5.54 -4.43 -15.85
N TYR A 491 -4.52 -5.00 -15.24
CA TYR A 491 -4.51 -6.35 -14.68
C TYR A 491 -4.52 -6.29 -13.16
N LEU A 492 -5.27 -7.21 -12.55
CA LEU A 492 -5.37 -7.35 -11.10
C LEU A 492 -4.94 -8.75 -10.69
N VAL A 493 -4.09 -8.81 -9.68
CA VAL A 493 -3.83 -10.03 -8.91
C VAL A 493 -4.74 -10.02 -7.71
N LEU A 494 -5.54 -11.08 -7.54
CA LEU A 494 -6.47 -11.24 -6.44
C LEU A 494 -5.95 -12.31 -5.48
N ASN A 495 -6.26 -12.15 -4.18
CA ASN A 495 -6.24 -13.24 -3.22
C ASN A 495 -7.65 -13.50 -2.70
N GLU A 496 -7.94 -14.76 -2.38
CA GLU A 496 -9.25 -15.19 -1.86
C GLU A 496 -10.43 -14.67 -2.72
N PRO A 497 -10.53 -15.11 -4.00
CA PRO A 497 -9.79 -16.20 -4.63
C PRO A 497 -8.45 -15.78 -5.25
N ASP A 498 -7.52 -16.73 -5.34
CA ASP A 498 -6.21 -16.54 -5.99
C ASP A 498 -6.35 -16.61 -7.52
N GLU A 499 -6.50 -15.45 -8.16
CA GLU A 499 -6.77 -15.30 -9.59
C GLU A 499 -6.02 -14.11 -10.19
N ILE A 500 -5.86 -14.11 -11.52
CA ILE A 500 -5.47 -12.93 -12.29
C ILE A 500 -6.62 -12.57 -13.22
N VAL A 501 -7.12 -11.35 -13.11
CA VAL A 501 -8.16 -10.80 -13.98
C VAL A 501 -7.65 -9.55 -14.71
N ARG A 502 -8.27 -9.20 -15.83
CA ARG A 502 -8.01 -7.94 -16.52
C ARG A 502 -9.30 -7.18 -16.80
N LEU A 503 -9.19 -5.86 -16.82
CA LEU A 503 -10.25 -4.95 -17.25
C LEU A 503 -10.12 -4.75 -18.75
N VAL A 504 -11.20 -5.02 -19.48
CA VAL A 504 -11.29 -4.77 -20.93
C VAL A 504 -12.38 -3.74 -21.22
N PRO A 505 -12.20 -2.84 -22.21
CA PRO A 505 -13.20 -1.85 -22.56
C PRO A 505 -14.55 -2.46 -22.95
N ALA A 506 -15.64 -1.76 -22.61
CA ALA A 506 -16.99 -2.12 -22.99
C ALA A 506 -17.75 -0.90 -23.56
N GLU A 507 -18.75 -1.15 -24.40
CA GLU A 507 -19.60 -0.11 -25.02
C GLU A 507 -20.63 0.51 -24.05
#